data_AF-A0A6B3F7K3-F1
#
_entry.id   AF-A0A6B3F7K3-F1
#
_cell.length_a   1.000
_cell.length_b   1.000
_cell.length_c   1.000
_cell.angle_alpha   90.00
_cell.angle_beta   90.00
_cell.angle_gamma   90.00
#
_symmetry.space_group_name_H-M   'P 1'
#
loop_
_entity.id
_entity.type
_entity.pdbx_description
1 polymer ?
#
loop_
_entity_poly.entity_id
_entity_poly.type
_entity_poly.pdbx_seq_one_letter_code
_entity_poly.pdbx_strand_id
1 'polypeptide(L)'
;VGSHGQTVFHWVSPQGRALGTLQLGQPAWIAEETGLPVVSDIRARDIAAGGQGAPLASTLDALWLAAEPGTKRVALNLGGIANVSVVGAPGEPVTAFDTGPA
;
A
#
# COMPACT_ATOMS: atom_id res chain seq x y z
N VAL A 1 7.66 -4.55 -14.94
CA VAL A 1 6.26 -4.24 -14.55
C VAL A 1 6.10 -4.41 -13.05
N GLY A 2 5.56 -3.41 -12.34
CA GLY A 2 5.08 -3.59 -10.97
C GLY A 2 3.58 -3.87 -11.01
N SER A 3 3.16 -5.08 -10.67
CA SER A 3 1.76 -5.48 -10.69
C SER A 3 1.26 -5.72 -9.28
N HIS A 4 0.33 -4.87 -8.83
CA HIS A 4 -0.40 -5.10 -7.60
C HIS A 4 -1.40 -6.27 -7.75
N GLY A 5 -1.94 -6.46 -8.95
CA GLY A 5 -3.08 -7.33 -9.18
C GLY A 5 -4.40 -6.74 -8.67
N GLN A 6 -5.45 -7.54 -8.73
CA GLN A 6 -6.79 -7.20 -8.26
C GLN A 6 -7.04 -7.84 -6.89
N THR A 7 -7.26 -7.03 -5.85
CA THR A 7 -7.63 -7.57 -4.53
C THR A 7 -8.99 -8.26 -4.61
N VAL A 8 -9.03 -9.52 -4.18
CA VAL A 8 -10.26 -10.31 -3.99
C VAL A 8 -10.55 -10.51 -2.51
N PHE A 9 -9.51 -10.58 -1.68
CA PHE A 9 -9.69 -10.72 -0.25
C PHE A 9 -8.57 -10.03 0.54
N HIS A 10 -8.94 -9.38 1.63
CA HIS A 10 -8.01 -8.81 2.59
C HIS A 10 -8.55 -9.11 3.99
N TRP A 11 -7.83 -9.95 4.73
CA TRP A 11 -8.32 -10.52 5.97
C TRP A 11 -7.67 -9.84 7.15
N VAL A 12 -8.46 -9.07 7.89
CA VAL A 12 -8.04 -8.37 9.11
C VAL A 12 -8.83 -8.93 10.29
N SER A 13 -8.15 -9.24 11.39
CA SER A 13 -8.80 -9.72 12.62
C SER A 13 -9.59 -8.60 13.30
N PRO A 14 -10.52 -8.92 14.22
CA PRO A 14 -11.23 -7.89 15.00
C PRO A 14 -10.31 -6.97 15.82
N GLN A 15 -9.09 -7.41 16.11
CA GLN A 15 -8.05 -6.63 16.80
C GLN A 15 -7.20 -5.77 15.83
N GLY A 16 -7.58 -5.70 14.55
CA GLY A 16 -6.91 -4.88 13.55
C GLY A 16 -5.61 -5.48 13.01
N ARG A 17 -5.38 -6.80 13.15
CA ARG A 17 -4.18 -7.47 12.62
C ARG A 17 -4.48 -8.11 11.27
N ALA A 18 -3.70 -7.78 10.23
CA ALA A 18 -3.74 -8.52 8.98
C ALA A 18 -3.33 -9.99 9.16
N LEU A 19 -4.16 -10.89 8.69
CA LEU A 19 -3.96 -12.35 8.76
C LEU A 19 -3.60 -12.94 7.40
N GLY A 20 -3.97 -12.25 6.32
CA GLY A 20 -3.68 -12.70 4.97
C GLY A 20 -4.35 -11.81 3.92
N THR A 21 -4.00 -12.03 2.66
CA THR A 21 -4.56 -11.29 1.54
C THR A 21 -4.48 -12.10 0.26
N LEU A 22 -5.35 -11.81 -0.70
CA LEU A 22 -5.37 -12.43 -2.01
C LEU A 22 -5.55 -11.35 -3.08
N GLN A 23 -4.55 -11.25 -3.96
CA GLN A 23 -4.63 -10.50 -5.21
C GLN A 23 -4.60 -11.49 -6.37
N LEU A 24 -5.49 -11.31 -7.36
CA LEU A 24 -5.45 -12.04 -8.62
C LEU A 24 -4.69 -11.25 -9.68
N GLY A 25 -4.21 -11.95 -10.71
CA GLY A 25 -3.36 -11.40 -11.77
C GLY A 25 -2.02 -12.12 -11.77
N GLN A 26 -1.98 -13.28 -12.44
CA GLN A 26 -0.83 -14.18 -12.43
C GLN A 26 0.40 -13.52 -13.08
N PRO A 27 1.50 -13.26 -12.35
CA PRO A 27 2.67 -12.56 -12.86
C PRO A 27 3.34 -13.26 -14.03
N ALA A 28 3.27 -14.59 -14.14
CA ALA A 28 3.83 -15.32 -15.27
C ALA A 28 3.20 -14.88 -16.61
N TRP A 29 1.87 -14.76 -16.67
CA TRP A 29 1.19 -14.28 -17.89
C TRP A 29 1.59 -12.85 -18.25
N ILE A 30 1.74 -11.98 -17.25
CA ILE A 30 2.20 -10.59 -17.47
C ILE A 30 3.63 -10.58 -18.00
N ALA A 31 4.51 -11.44 -17.49
CA ALA A 31 5.89 -11.53 -17.92
C ALA A 31 6.00 -12.02 -19.37
N GLU A 32 5.27 -13.09 -19.71
CA GLU A 32 5.26 -13.65 -21.06
C GLU A 32 4.69 -12.65 -22.09
N GLU A 33 3.59 -11.97 -21.77
CA GLU A 33 2.96 -11.02 -22.71
C GLU A 33 3.80 -9.75 -22.91
N THR A 34 4.48 -9.28 -21.86
CA THR A 34 5.23 -8.01 -21.92
C THR A 34 6.71 -8.18 -22.27
N GLY A 35 7.26 -9.39 -22.12
CA GLY A 35 8.70 -9.64 -22.24
C GLY A 35 9.55 -8.94 -21.16
N LEU A 36 8.93 -8.47 -20.06
CA LEU A 36 9.58 -7.70 -19.01
C LEU A 36 9.56 -8.44 -17.67
N PRO A 37 10.55 -8.19 -16.79
CA PRO A 37 10.50 -8.66 -15.40
C PRO A 37 9.25 -8.13 -14.67
N VAL A 38 8.61 -8.98 -13.87
CA VAL A 38 7.40 -8.64 -13.11
C VAL A 38 7.66 -8.75 -11.61
N VAL A 39 7.30 -7.70 -10.87
CA VAL A 39 7.26 -7.70 -9.40
C VAL A 39 5.78 -7.74 -8.98
N SER A 40 5.41 -8.71 -8.15
CA SER A 40 4.05 -8.94 -7.64
C SER A 40 4.05 -9.33 -6.15
N ASP A 41 2.89 -9.64 -5.58
CA ASP A 41 2.71 -10.13 -4.20
C ASP A 41 3.25 -9.20 -3.10
N ILE A 42 3.25 -7.90 -3.37
CA ILE A 42 3.81 -6.88 -2.47
C ILE A 42 3.07 -6.85 -1.12
N ARG A 43 1.73 -6.96 -1.12
CA ARG A 43 0.94 -7.00 0.12
C ARG A 43 1.19 -8.26 0.95
N ALA A 44 1.23 -9.41 0.28
CA ALA A 44 1.49 -10.68 0.95
C ALA A 44 2.88 -10.66 1.62
N ARG A 45 3.88 -10.07 0.95
CA ARG A 45 5.21 -9.89 1.51
C ARG A 45 5.21 -9.02 2.77
N ASP A 46 4.48 -7.90 2.76
CA ASP A 46 4.36 -7.01 3.92
C ASP A 46 3.66 -7.68 5.10
N ILE A 47 2.53 -8.35 4.87
CA ILE A 47 1.81 -9.11 5.92
C ILE A 47 2.71 -10.22 6.50
N ALA A 48 3.44 -10.94 5.65
CA ALA A 48 4.39 -11.96 6.11
C ALA A 48 5.55 -11.38 6.94
N ALA A 49 5.88 -10.10 6.76
CA ALA A 49 6.85 -9.36 7.57
C ALA A 49 6.23 -8.77 8.85
N GLY A 50 4.94 -8.98 9.11
CA GLY A 50 4.21 -8.46 10.27
C GLY A 50 3.52 -7.12 10.03
N GLY A 51 3.53 -6.60 8.81
CA GLY A 51 2.79 -5.42 8.39
C GLY A 51 1.30 -5.67 8.17
N GLN A 52 0.58 -4.66 7.70
CA GLN A 52 -0.85 -4.72 7.42
C GLN A 52 -1.17 -5.06 5.95
N GLY A 53 -0.18 -5.01 5.06
CA GLY A 53 -0.36 -5.08 3.62
C GLY A 53 -1.05 -3.85 3.04
N ALA A 54 -1.29 -2.80 3.83
CA ALA A 54 -2.03 -1.58 3.45
C ALA A 54 -1.77 -0.44 4.45
N PRO A 55 -1.88 0.84 4.03
CA PRO A 55 -1.80 1.33 2.65
C PRO A 55 -0.34 1.43 2.19
N LEU A 56 0.00 0.79 1.07
CA LEU A 56 1.37 0.78 0.53
C LEU A 56 1.76 2.08 -0.19
N ALA A 57 0.78 2.89 -0.61
CA ALA A 57 1.00 4.18 -1.25
C ALA A 57 1.77 5.17 -0.36
N SER A 58 1.67 5.00 0.97
CA SER A 58 2.31 5.84 1.98
C SER A 58 3.83 5.98 1.81
N THR A 59 4.51 4.96 1.24
CA THR A 59 5.94 5.05 0.93
C THR A 59 6.21 6.05 -0.19
N LEU A 60 5.37 6.09 -1.23
CA LEU A 60 5.50 7.08 -2.30
C LEU A 60 5.08 8.47 -1.81
N ASP A 61 4.02 8.55 -1.00
CA ASP A 61 3.57 9.80 -0.38
C ASP A 61 4.68 10.41 0.48
N ALA A 62 5.43 9.59 1.22
CA ALA A 62 6.58 10.03 2.00
C ALA A 62 7.63 10.74 1.14
N LEU A 63 7.97 10.15 -0.02
CA LEU A 63 9.00 10.67 -0.91
C LEU A 63 8.53 11.92 -1.66
N TRP A 64 7.28 11.94 -2.08
CA TRP A 64 6.74 13.01 -2.91
C TRP A 64 6.29 14.21 -2.08
N LEU A 65 5.64 13.97 -0.93
CA LEU A 65 5.01 15.01 -0.13
C LEU A 65 5.85 15.47 1.05
N ALA A 66 7.09 14.98 1.18
CA ALA A 66 8.04 15.42 2.21
C ALA A 66 8.04 16.95 2.33
N ALA A 67 7.74 17.43 3.53
CA ALA A 67 7.53 18.84 3.81
C ALA A 67 8.76 19.46 4.47
N GLU A 68 8.78 20.79 4.53
CA GLU A 68 9.77 21.49 5.33
C GLU A 68 9.58 21.19 6.83
N PRO A 69 10.65 21.22 7.65
CA PRO A 69 10.56 21.03 9.09
C PRO A 69 9.48 21.92 9.73
N GLY A 70 8.65 21.33 10.58
CA GLY A 70 7.53 22.02 11.24
C GLY A 70 6.24 22.08 10.42
N THR A 71 6.21 21.55 9.19
CA THR A 71 5.00 21.43 8.36
C THR A 71 4.60 19.97 8.18
N LYS A 72 3.30 19.69 8.12
CA LYS A 72 2.76 18.38 7.74
C LYS A 72 1.91 18.53 6.48
N ARG A 73 1.98 17.54 5.59
CA ARG A 73 1.09 17.39 4.43
C ARG A 73 0.26 16.12 4.61
N VAL A 74 -0.95 16.14 4.09
CA VAL A 74 -1.85 14.98 4.12
C VAL A 74 -2.24 14.61 2.70
N ALA A 75 -1.96 13.38 2.31
CA ALA A 75 -2.58 12.76 1.14
C ALA A 75 -3.87 12.09 1.56
N LEU A 76 -4.95 12.30 0.81
CA LEU A 76 -6.20 11.57 0.94
C LEU A 76 -6.48 10.89 -0.38
N ASN A 77 -6.50 9.55 -0.38
CA ASN A 77 -6.94 8.77 -1.51
C ASN A 77 -8.41 8.37 -1.31
N LEU A 78 -9.27 8.71 -2.27
CA LEU A 78 -10.69 8.36 -2.28
C LEU A 78 -10.95 7.25 -3.32
N GLY A 79 -10.76 5.99 -2.90
CA GLY A 79 -11.10 4.79 -3.67
C GLY A 79 -12.41 4.15 -3.18
N GLY A 80 -12.52 2.82 -3.26
CA GLY A 80 -13.60 2.11 -2.56
C GLY A 80 -13.47 2.19 -1.03
N ILE A 81 -12.24 2.23 -0.53
CA ILE A 81 -11.89 2.56 0.85
C ILE A 81 -10.99 3.79 0.80
N ALA A 82 -11.36 4.81 1.57
CA ALA A 82 -10.57 6.00 1.77
C ALA A 82 -9.39 5.71 2.70
N ASN A 83 -8.24 6.30 2.38
CA ASN A 83 -7.05 6.22 3.22
C ASN A 83 -6.29 7.54 3.22
N VAL A 84 -5.59 7.79 4.34
CA VAL A 84 -4.78 8.98 4.52
C VAL A 84 -3.34 8.62 4.79
N SER A 85 -2.43 9.45 4.29
CA SER A 85 -1.00 9.46 4.67
C SER A 85 -0.66 10.84 5.22
N VAL A 86 -0.17 10.91 6.45
CA VAL A 86 0.32 12.14 7.09
C VAL A 86 1.84 12.15 7.01
N VAL A 87 2.37 13.08 6.22
CA VAL A 87 3.78 13.17 5.86
C VAL A 87 4.39 14.42 6.49
N GLY A 88 5.56 14.26 7.10
CA GLY A 88 6.35 15.35 7.69
C GLY A 88 7.64 15.62 6.93
N ALA A 89 8.69 15.99 7.66
CA ALA A 89 9.99 16.25 7.07
C ALA A 89 10.64 14.97 6.51
N PRO A 90 11.59 15.07 5.55
CA PRO A 90 12.31 13.91 5.04
C PRO A 90 12.90 13.07 6.18
N GLY A 91 12.64 11.75 6.15
CA GLY A 91 13.11 10.81 7.17
C GLY A 91 12.24 10.71 8.43
N GLU A 92 11.22 11.55 8.59
CA GLU A 92 10.22 11.36 9.64
C GLU A 92 9.29 10.17 9.32
N PRO A 93 8.84 9.40 10.33
CA PRO A 93 7.86 8.35 10.12
C PRO A 93 6.58 8.88 9.50
N VAL A 94 6.07 8.18 8.47
CA VAL A 94 4.75 8.45 7.90
C VAL A 94 3.70 7.65 8.64
N THR A 95 2.66 8.33 9.07
CA THR A 95 1.46 7.68 9.62
C THR A 95 0.46 7.51 8.49
N ALA A 96 0.05 6.28 8.21
CA ALA A 96 -0.95 6.02 7.19
C ALA A 96 -1.94 4.94 7.63
N PHE A 97 -3.21 5.14 7.29
CA PHE A 97 -4.29 4.24 7.68
C PHE A 97 -5.52 4.43 6.80
N ASP A 98 -6.35 3.39 6.74
CA ASP A 98 -7.67 3.46 6.13
C ASP A 98 -8.63 4.20 7.06
N THR A 99 -9.39 5.16 6.52
CA THR A 99 -10.40 5.91 7.28
C THR A 99 -11.78 5.23 7.23
N GLY A 100 -11.99 4.34 6.26
CA GLY A 100 -13.26 3.65 6.03
C GLY A 100 -13.77 3.81 4.59
N PRO A 101 -15.05 3.52 4.32
CA PRO A 101 -15.67 3.80 3.03
C PRO A 101 -15.51 5.28 2.62
N ALA A 102 -15.30 5.52 1.33
CA ALA A 102 -15.31 6.86 0.74
C ALA A 102 -16.73 7.37 0.46
#